data_AF-A0AAV6CY62-F1
#
_entry.id   AF-A0AAV6CY62-F1
#
_cell.length_a   1.000
_cell.length_b   1.000
_cell.length_c   1.000
_cell.angle_alpha   90.00
_cell.angle_beta   90.00
_cell.angle_gamma   90.00
#
_symmetry.space_group_name_H-M   'P 1'
#
loop_
_entity.id
_entity.type
_entity.pdbx_description
1 polymer ?
#
loop_
_entity_poly.entity_id
_entity_poly.type
_entity_poly.pdbx_seq_one_letter_code
_entity_poly.pdbx_strand_id
1 'polypeptide(L)'
;MSKTAADLVSLASIVPPLNHEVSGGFNAMVDGKQVRVRAVLERTVVIEHQEGGERSVVRKDNCMVKPSAVAFVPGNPNNGVGPRQWRRLPGKPPAPPRVIP
;
A
#
# COMPACT_ATOMS: atom_id res chain seq x y z
N MET A 1 -19.55 23.15 -4.30
CA MET A 1 -18.24 23.33 -4.94
C MET A 1 -17.58 21.96 -5.13
N SER A 2 -17.78 21.34 -6.29
CA SER A 2 -17.27 20.02 -6.67
C SER A 2 -15.80 20.11 -7.08
N LYS A 3 -14.91 20.05 -6.08
CA LYS A 3 -13.45 20.06 -6.26
C LYS A 3 -12.92 18.62 -6.36
N THR A 4 -13.41 17.83 -7.31
CA THR A 4 -13.35 16.35 -7.20
C THR A 4 -12.47 15.63 -8.22
N ALA A 5 -12.12 16.23 -9.37
CA ALA A 5 -11.34 15.55 -10.41
C ALA A 5 -9.92 16.10 -10.64
N ALA A 6 -9.70 17.40 -10.39
CA ALA A 6 -8.45 18.07 -10.76
C ALA A 6 -7.22 17.70 -9.89
N ASP A 7 -7.42 17.06 -8.74
CA ASP A 7 -6.37 16.76 -7.77
C ASP A 7 -6.04 15.26 -7.66
N LEU A 8 -6.54 14.44 -8.59
CA LEU A 8 -6.26 13.00 -8.60
C LEU A 8 -4.99 12.71 -9.41
N VAL A 9 -4.09 11.94 -8.81
CA VAL A 9 -2.87 11.46 -9.46
C VAL A 9 -2.86 9.94 -9.49
N SER A 10 -2.09 9.37 -10.41
CA SER A 10 -1.84 7.93 -10.41
C SER A 10 -1.06 7.52 -9.16
N LEU A 11 -1.44 6.42 -8.52
CA LEU A 11 -0.68 5.91 -7.38
C LEU A 11 0.76 5.52 -7.77
N ALA A 12 1.02 5.26 -9.05
CA ALA A 12 2.36 5.00 -9.56
C ALA A 12 3.29 6.22 -9.46
N SER A 13 2.77 7.45 -9.42
CA SER A 13 3.59 8.66 -9.27
C SER A 13 3.88 9.02 -7.82
N ILE A 14 3.25 8.34 -6.86
CA ILE A 14 3.50 8.58 -5.43
C ILE A 14 4.77 7.83 -5.03
N VAL A 15 5.81 8.60 -4.74
CA VAL A 15 7.10 8.10 -4.27
C VAL A 15 7.13 8.18 -2.74
N PRO A 16 7.17 7.03 -2.05
CA PRO A 16 7.35 7.06 -0.60
C PRO A 16 8.75 7.54 -0.23
N PRO A 17 8.92 8.16 0.95
CA PRO A 17 10.24 8.46 1.51
C PRO A 17 11.11 7.19 1.65
N LEU A 18 12.42 7.38 1.80
CA LEU A 18 13.36 6.27 2.01
C LEU A 18 12.93 5.43 3.22
N ASN A 19 13.00 4.11 3.09
CA ASN A 19 12.57 3.13 4.11
C ASN A 19 11.09 3.27 4.51
N HIS A 20 10.24 3.80 3.65
CA HIS A 20 8.79 3.82 3.84
C HIS A 20 8.08 3.06 2.74
N GLU A 21 6.93 2.51 3.09
CA GLU A 21 6.00 1.87 2.18
C GLU A 21 4.69 2.66 2.16
N VAL A 22 3.96 2.54 1.05
CA VAL A 22 2.61 3.10 0.96
C VAL A 22 1.65 2.21 1.74
N SER A 23 0.94 2.77 2.70
CA SER A 23 -0.06 2.03 3.49
C SER A 23 -1.33 1.75 2.68
N GLY A 24 -2.13 0.79 3.13
CA GLY A 24 -3.51 0.66 2.69
C GLY A 24 -4.48 1.56 3.47
N GLY A 25 -5.78 1.40 3.22
CA GLY A 25 -6.86 1.94 4.05
C GLY A 25 -7.52 3.22 3.54
N PHE A 26 -7.03 3.82 2.46
CA PHE A 26 -7.56 5.04 1.87
C PHE A 26 -8.47 4.78 0.65
N ASN A 27 -9.16 5.83 0.19
CA ASN A 27 -10.06 5.73 -0.97
C ASN A 27 -9.31 6.10 -2.26
N ALA A 28 -9.63 5.39 -3.33
CA ALA A 28 -9.12 5.62 -4.67
C ALA A 28 -10.27 5.58 -5.70
N MET A 29 -9.95 5.98 -6.92
CA MET A 29 -10.80 5.89 -8.09
C MET A 29 -10.16 4.91 -9.09
N VAL A 30 -10.92 3.93 -9.54
CA VAL A 30 -10.51 2.93 -10.54
C VAL A 30 -11.65 2.80 -11.53
N ASP A 31 -11.38 2.97 -12.82
CA ASP A 31 -12.38 2.93 -13.90
C ASP A 31 -13.61 3.83 -13.63
N GLY A 32 -13.39 4.99 -13.01
CA GLY A 32 -14.47 5.93 -12.65
C GLY A 32 -15.30 5.53 -11.44
N LYS A 33 -14.99 4.42 -10.77
CA LYS A 33 -15.66 3.96 -9.54
C LYS A 33 -14.82 4.22 -8.30
N GLN A 34 -15.47 4.59 -7.20
CA GLN A 34 -14.80 4.76 -5.91
C GLN A 34 -14.57 3.41 -5.24
N VAL A 35 -13.32 3.15 -4.84
CA VAL A 35 -12.89 1.89 -4.24
C VAL A 35 -12.03 2.17 -3.01
N ARG A 36 -11.94 1.19 -2.11
CA ARG A 36 -11.08 1.27 -0.93
C ARG A 36 -9.81 0.46 -1.15
N VAL A 37 -8.66 1.10 -1.02
CA VAL A 37 -7.36 0.41 -1.10
C VAL A 37 -7.16 -0.39 0.18
N ARG A 38 -6.87 -1.68 0.04
CA ARG A 38 -6.60 -2.59 1.17
C ARG A 38 -5.11 -2.81 1.37
N ALA A 39 -4.37 -2.95 0.27
CA ALA A 39 -2.93 -3.13 0.30
C ALA A 39 -2.31 -2.54 -0.97
N VAL A 40 -1.11 -1.98 -0.84
CA VAL A 40 -0.30 -1.50 -1.95
C VAL A 40 0.90 -2.41 -2.08
N LEU A 41 1.06 -3.05 -3.24
CA LEU A 41 2.19 -3.90 -3.56
C LEU A 41 3.18 -3.10 -4.42
N GLU A 42 4.22 -3.75 -4.93
CA GLU A 42 5.25 -3.07 -5.71
C GLU A 42 4.68 -2.37 -6.97
N ARG A 43 3.87 -3.08 -7.76
CA ARG A 43 3.28 -2.58 -9.01
C ARG A 43 1.75 -2.59 -9.05
N THR A 44 1.13 -3.28 -8.09
CA THR A 44 -0.31 -3.51 -8.05
C THR A 44 -0.90 -3.04 -6.73
N VAL A 45 -2.21 -2.96 -6.71
CA VAL A 45 -3.00 -2.49 -5.57
C VAL A 45 -4.15 -3.46 -5.40
N VAL A 46 -4.36 -3.90 -4.15
CA VAL A 46 -5.56 -4.65 -3.79
C VAL A 46 -6.63 -3.63 -3.39
N ILE A 47 -7.74 -3.65 -4.11
CA ILE A 47 -8.87 -2.77 -3.90
C ILE A 47 -10.09 -3.56 -3.45
N GLU A 48 -10.99 -2.90 -2.74
CA GLU A 48 -12.29 -3.40 -2.30
C GLU A 48 -13.38 -2.50 -2.86
N HIS A 49 -14.32 -3.08 -3.60
CA HIS A 49 -15.46 -2.38 -4.19
C HIS A 49 -16.54 -2.15 -3.13
N GLN A 50 -17.05 -0.92 -3.01
CA GLN A 50 -18.06 -0.58 -2.01
C GLN A 50 -19.39 -1.31 -2.23
N GLU A 51 -19.70 -1.66 -3.48
CA GLU A 51 -21.00 -2.22 -3.88
C GLU A 51 -21.17 -3.72 -3.59
N GLY A 52 -20.18 -4.36 -2.97
CA GLY A 52 -20.28 -5.79 -2.65
C GLY A 52 -19.14 -6.37 -1.82
N GLY A 53 -18.18 -5.55 -1.38
CA GLY A 53 -17.02 -6.02 -0.62
C GLY A 53 -16.07 -6.91 -1.44
N GLU A 54 -16.30 -7.06 -2.73
CA GLU A 54 -15.46 -7.83 -3.63
C GLU A 54 -14.08 -7.20 -3.72
N ARG A 55 -13.05 -8.05 -3.72
CA ARG A 55 -11.65 -7.63 -3.79
C ARG A 55 -11.08 -7.93 -5.16
N SER A 56 -10.38 -6.96 -5.72
CA SER A 56 -9.69 -7.11 -7.01
C SER A 56 -8.29 -6.54 -6.93
N VAL A 57 -7.45 -6.95 -7.89
CA VAL A 57 -6.07 -6.49 -8.00
C VAL A 57 -5.94 -5.68 -9.27
N VAL A 58 -5.47 -4.45 -9.14
CA VAL A 58 -5.31 -3.51 -10.26
C VAL A 58 -3.88 -2.98 -10.32
N ARG A 59 -3.47 -2.47 -11.48
CA ARG A 59 -2.18 -1.80 -11.61
C ARG A 59 -2.23 -0.43 -10.94
N LYS A 60 -1.12 -0.02 -10.32
CA LYS A 60 -0.97 1.31 -9.72
C LYS A 60 -1.26 2.44 -10.71
N ASP A 61 -0.89 2.23 -11.97
CA ASP A 61 -1.09 3.20 -13.05
C ASP A 61 -2.57 3.60 -13.20
N ASN A 62 -3.47 2.63 -13.03
CA ASN A 62 -4.92 2.78 -13.17
C ASN A 62 -5.62 3.20 -11.86
N CYS A 63 -4.87 3.31 -10.76
CA CYS A 63 -5.40 3.65 -9.45
C CYS A 63 -5.20 5.14 -9.19
N MET A 64 -6.27 5.91 -9.29
CA MET A 64 -6.24 7.36 -9.13
C MET A 64 -6.55 7.74 -7.69
N VAL A 65 -5.67 8.50 -7.05
CA VAL A 65 -5.74 8.80 -5.61
C VAL A 65 -5.58 10.29 -5.36
N LYS A 66 -6.11 10.76 -4.23
CA LYS A 66 -5.74 12.07 -3.69
C LYS A 66 -4.40 11.92 -2.96
N PRO A 67 -3.33 12.65 -3.33
CA PRO A 67 -2.03 12.50 -2.68
C PRO A 67 -2.09 12.67 -1.15
N SER A 68 -2.89 13.62 -0.68
CA SER A 68 -3.06 13.91 0.75
C SER A 68 -3.76 12.80 1.55
N ALA A 69 -4.43 11.86 0.88
CA ALA A 69 -5.07 10.72 1.54
C ALA A 69 -4.13 9.51 1.68
N VAL A 70 -2.97 9.54 1.01
CA VAL A 70 -2.01 8.43 1.03
C VAL A 70 -1.09 8.58 2.25
N ALA A 71 -1.12 7.58 3.11
CA ALA A 71 -0.24 7.51 4.27
C ALA A 71 0.99 6.64 3.98
N PHE A 72 2.14 7.09 4.45
CA PHE A 72 3.38 6.32 4.43
C PHE A 72 3.61 5.68 5.79
N VAL A 73 4.01 4.41 5.79
CA VAL A 73 4.41 3.67 7.00
C VAL A 73 5.88 3.29 6.88
N PRO A 74 6.63 3.20 7.99
CA PRO A 74 7.98 2.67 7.95
C PRO A 74 7.96 1.29 7.28
N GLY A 75 8.73 1.15 6.21
CA GLY A 75 8.89 -0.08 5.47
C GLY A 75 9.53 -1.14 6.36
N ASN A 76 9.13 -2.39 6.16
CA ASN A 76 9.69 -3.46 6.96
C ASN A 76 11.12 -3.74 6.47
N PRO A 77 12.17 -3.61 7.30
CA PRO A 77 13.54 -3.95 6.90
C PRO A 77 13.69 -5.43 6.49
N ASN A 78 12.71 -6.27 6.81
CA ASN A 78 12.66 -7.69 6.47
C ASN A 78 11.73 -8.01 5.28
N ASN A 79 11.30 -7.01 4.49
CA ASN A 79 10.48 -7.20 3.28
C ASN A 79 9.19 -8.03 3.52
N GLY A 80 8.55 -7.84 4.68
CA GLY A 80 7.33 -8.59 5.07
C GLY A 80 7.60 -9.98 5.66
N VAL A 81 8.85 -10.44 5.73
CA VAL A 81 9.20 -11.72 6.37
C VAL A 81 9.11 -11.57 7.89
N GLY A 82 7.94 -11.91 8.45
CA GLY A 82 7.75 -12.00 9.88
C GLY A 82 8.53 -13.18 10.50
N PRO A 83 8.76 -13.20 11.82
CA PRO A 83 9.47 -14.28 12.52
C PRO A 83 8.93 -15.69 12.21
N ARG A 84 7.62 -15.80 11.93
CA ARG A 84 6.96 -17.05 11.53
C ARG A 84 7.33 -17.50 10.12
N GLN A 85 7.55 -16.57 9.19
CA GLN A 85 7.95 -16.87 7.81
C GLN A 85 9.45 -17.18 7.72
N TRP A 86 10.28 -16.57 8.58
CA TRP A 86 11.70 -16.93 8.74
C TRP A 86 11.89 -18.42 9.08
N ARG A 87 11.01 -19.01 9.88
CA ARG A 87 11.08 -20.46 10.19
C ARG A 87 10.93 -21.36 8.96
N ARG A 88 10.39 -20.84 7.85
CA ARG A 88 10.11 -21.61 6.63
C ARG A 88 11.11 -21.33 5.50
N LEU A 89 11.97 -20.32 5.65
CA LEU A 89 13.00 -20.00 4.68
C LEU A 89 14.32 -20.66 5.09
N PRO A 90 15.09 -21.23 4.14
CA PRO A 90 16.42 -21.73 4.44
C PRO A 90 17.34 -20.53 4.74
N GLY A 91 17.71 -20.34 6.00
CA GLY A 91 18.58 -19.25 6.43
C GLY A 91 18.45 -18.91 7.92
N LYS A 92 19.47 -18.27 8.49
CA LYS A 92 19.47 -17.83 9.89
C LYS A 92 18.65 -16.53 10.00
N PRO A 93 17.71 -16.41 10.96
CA PRO A 93 16.90 -15.20 11.11
C PRO A 93 17.78 -13.98 11.45
N PRO A 94 17.37 -12.76 11.05
CA PRO A 94 18.06 -11.54 11.44
C PRO A 94 18.01 -11.40 12.96
N ALA A 95 19.13 -10.95 13.54
CA ALA A 95 19.23 -10.78 14.98
C ALA A 95 18.18 -9.75 15.45
N PRO A 96 17.47 -10.01 16.57
CA PRO A 96 16.57 -9.01 17.12
C PRO A 96 17.35 -7.74 17.46
N PRO A 97 16.72 -6.55 17.33
CA PRO A 97 17.34 -5.31 17.75
C PRO A 97 17.76 -5.44 19.22
N ARG A 98 19.01 -5.08 19.52
CA ARG A 98 19.51 -5.03 20.90
C ARG A 98 18.66 -4.00 21.65
N VAL A 99 17.87 -4.47 22.61
CA VAL A 99 17.29 -3.59 23.63
C VAL A 99 18.47 -3.18 24.51
N ILE A 100 18.94 -1.94 24.34
CA ILE A 100 19.92 -1.35 25.25
C ILE A 100 19.11 -0.88 26.47
N PRO A 101 19.37 -1.41 27.68
CA PRO A 101 18.72 -0.95 28.90
C PRO A 101 19.14 0.48 29.29
#